data_AF-W2Y2X4-F1
#
_entry.id   AF-W2Y2X4-F1
#
_cell.length_a   1.000
_cell.length_b   1.000
_cell.length_c   1.000
_cell.angle_alpha   90.00
_cell.angle_beta   90.00
_cell.angle_gamma   90.00
#
_symmetry.space_group_name_H-M   'P 1'
#
loop_
_entity.id
_entity.type
_entity.pdbx_description
1 polymer ?
#
loop_
_entity_poly.entity_id
_entity_poly.type
_entity_poly.pdbx_seq_one_letter_code
_entity_poly.pdbx_strand_id
1 'polypeptide(L)'
;MVEGVYGNNTTILLPPMKTPVPKTPKKGMRVPPPTLSLITAASSGRIFLPLYINGTHWTCIVVDGSTQTVCCYDSTDKRANHNLLAQLAGEIVKKSIAKAFSVTVVPSPIQKDGDVFICLYFWRRFWKGAGSDYTEKGLLRRRWDILRTIMEFSDEIKEKEKVTE
;
A
#
# COMPACT_ATOMS: atom_id res chain seq x y z
N MET A 1 -8.05 -17.60 14.90
CA MET A 1 -8.14 -16.30 14.18
C MET A 1 -9.42 -15.61 14.60
N VAL A 2 -9.34 -14.37 15.11
CA VAL A 2 -10.54 -13.61 15.48
C VAL A 2 -11.13 -13.02 14.20
N GLU A 3 -12.07 -13.75 13.60
CA GLU A 3 -12.95 -13.21 12.57
C GLU A 3 -13.70 -12.02 13.16
N GLY A 4 -13.50 -10.82 12.58
CA GLY A 4 -14.18 -9.59 12.99
C GLY A 4 -13.27 -8.39 13.34
N VAL A 5 -11.97 -8.58 13.58
CA VAL A 5 -11.07 -7.48 14.00
C VAL A 5 -10.48 -6.68 12.82
N TYR A 6 -10.51 -7.25 11.61
CA TYR A 6 -9.62 -6.81 10.52
C TYR A 6 -10.27 -6.06 9.35
N GLY A 7 -11.58 -5.75 9.42
CA GLY A 7 -12.29 -4.90 8.44
C GLY A 7 -12.26 -5.37 6.97
N ASN A 8 -12.98 -4.65 6.10
CA ASN A 8 -12.91 -4.84 4.63
C ASN A 8 -11.65 -4.16 4.07
N ASN A 9 -10.49 -4.76 4.32
CA ASN A 9 -9.20 -4.30 3.81
C ASN A 9 -8.79 -5.12 2.59
N THR A 10 -8.33 -4.45 1.53
CA THR A 10 -7.87 -5.12 0.30
C THR A 10 -6.51 -4.60 -0.12
N THR A 11 -5.61 -5.49 -0.53
CA THR A 11 -4.34 -5.10 -1.16
C THR A 11 -4.43 -5.37 -2.66
N ILE A 12 -4.15 -4.38 -3.49
CA ILE A 12 -4.13 -4.50 -4.96
C ILE A 12 -2.78 -4.02 -5.47
N LEU A 13 -2.01 -4.89 -6.14
CA LEU A 13 -0.71 -4.52 -6.70
C LEU A 13 -0.90 -3.59 -7.90
N LEU A 14 -0.29 -2.41 -7.84
CA LEU A 14 -0.19 -1.55 -9.02
C LEU A 14 0.91 -2.08 -9.96
N PRO A 15 0.73 -1.96 -11.29
CA PRO A 15 1.77 -2.36 -12.23
C PRO A 15 3.04 -1.52 -12.00
N PRO A 16 4.25 -2.09 -12.18
CA PRO A 16 5.49 -1.36 -12.04
C PRO A 16 5.56 -0.12 -12.94
N MET A 17 6.13 0.96 -12.42
CA MET A 17 6.20 2.26 -13.11
C MET A 17 7.63 2.80 -13.20
N LYS A 18 7.82 3.83 -14.02
CA LYS A 18 9.10 4.55 -14.13
C LYS A 18 8.93 6.03 -13.79
N THR A 19 9.99 6.61 -13.22
CA THR A 19 10.17 8.05 -13.05
C THR A 19 11.46 8.51 -13.75
N PRO A 20 11.49 9.67 -14.44
CA PRO A 20 10.38 10.58 -14.70
C PRO A 20 9.23 9.90 -15.45
N VAL A 21 7.99 10.36 -15.19
CA VAL A 21 6.79 9.70 -15.71
C VAL A 21 6.83 9.71 -17.25
N PRO A 22 6.79 8.54 -17.91
CA PRO A 22 6.83 8.49 -19.37
C PRO A 22 5.61 9.18 -19.99
N LYS A 23 5.80 9.70 -21.21
CA LYS A 23 4.73 10.35 -21.98
C LYS A 23 3.62 9.36 -22.37
N THR A 24 3.97 8.08 -22.47
CA THR A 24 3.09 6.95 -22.76
C THR A 24 3.13 5.92 -21.62
N PRO A 25 1.98 5.38 -21.17
CA PRO A 25 0.62 5.80 -21.48
C PRO A 25 0.35 7.27 -21.09
N LYS A 26 -0.62 7.89 -21.77
CA LYS A 26 -1.00 9.29 -21.52
C LYS A 26 -1.42 9.47 -20.05
N LYS A 27 -1.28 10.69 -19.54
CA LYS A 27 -1.79 11.05 -18.21
C LYS A 27 -3.26 10.65 -18.08
N GLY A 28 -3.59 9.95 -17.00
CA GLY A 28 -4.93 9.44 -16.77
C GLY A 28 -5.27 8.18 -17.57
N MET A 29 -4.28 7.43 -18.07
CA MET A 29 -4.45 6.10 -18.68
C MET A 29 -3.40 5.11 -18.19
N ARG A 30 -2.87 5.33 -16.99
CA ARG A 30 -1.73 4.56 -16.46
C ARG A 30 -2.16 3.42 -15.56
N VAL A 31 -3.37 3.46 -15.01
CA VAL A 31 -3.92 2.36 -14.23
C VAL A 31 -4.75 1.47 -15.16
N PRO A 32 -4.44 0.17 -15.27
CA PRO A 32 -5.18 -0.75 -16.14
C PRO A 32 -6.66 -0.83 -15.75
N PRO A 33 -7.59 -0.98 -16.72
CA PRO A 33 -9.02 -1.13 -16.42
C PRO A 33 -9.35 -2.24 -15.41
N PRO A 34 -8.74 -3.44 -15.44
CA PRO A 34 -9.00 -4.47 -14.43
C PRO A 34 -8.65 -4.01 -13.01
N THR A 35 -7.52 -3.33 -12.85
CA THR A 35 -7.11 -2.74 -11.57
C THR A 35 -8.09 -1.68 -11.10
N LEU A 36 -8.58 -0.82 -12.00
CA LEU A 36 -9.59 0.19 -11.69
C LEU A 36 -10.91 -0.46 -11.23
N SER A 37 -11.34 -1.55 -11.85
CA SER A 37 -12.55 -2.29 -11.44
C SER A 37 -12.41 -2.91 -10.04
N LEU A 38 -11.25 -3.48 -9.73
CA LEU A 38 -10.97 -4.01 -8.38
C LEU A 38 -11.00 -2.90 -7.32
N ILE A 39 -10.46 -1.72 -7.66
CA ILE A 39 -10.50 -0.55 -6.77
C ILE A 39 -11.95 -0.10 -6.55
N THR A 40 -12.76 -0.02 -7.61
CA THR A 40 -14.18 0.35 -7.50
C THR A 40 -14.93 -0.61 -6.58
N ALA A 41 -14.74 -1.91 -6.76
CA ALA A 41 -15.39 -2.95 -5.96
C ALA A 41 -15.03 -2.87 -4.46
N ALA A 42 -13.81 -2.47 -4.13
CA ALA A 42 -13.33 -2.34 -2.76
C ALA A 42 -13.46 -0.93 -2.16
N SER A 43 -14.04 0.03 -2.89
CA SER A 43 -13.98 1.48 -2.56
C SER A 43 -14.68 1.89 -1.26
N SER A 44 -15.55 1.04 -0.71
CA SER A 44 -16.17 1.25 0.62
C SER A 44 -15.23 0.92 1.79
N GLY A 45 -14.20 0.10 1.54
CA GLY A 45 -13.21 -0.32 2.53
C GLY A 45 -11.92 0.49 2.47
N ARG A 46 -10.84 -0.09 2.98
CA ARG A 46 -9.49 0.47 2.83
C ARG A 46 -8.69 -0.36 1.84
N ILE A 47 -8.09 0.31 0.87
CA ILE A 47 -7.35 -0.31 -0.22
C ILE A 47 -5.88 0.10 -0.12
N PHE A 48 -5.01 -0.89 -0.04
CA PHE A 48 -3.56 -0.73 -0.05
C PHE A 48 -3.02 -1.00 -1.46
N LEU A 49 -2.39 0.02 -2.05
CA LEU A 49 -1.90 0.00 -3.43
C LEU A 49 -0.38 0.18 -3.44
N PRO A 50 0.41 -0.87 -3.16
CA PRO A 50 1.86 -0.79 -3.30
C PRO A 50 2.23 -0.63 -4.78
N LEU A 51 3.29 0.14 -5.02
CA LEU A 51 3.79 0.45 -6.35
C LEU A 51 5.31 0.30 -6.37
N TYR A 52 5.79 -0.51 -7.30
CA TYR A 52 7.21 -0.67 -7.56
C TYR A 52 7.66 0.29 -8.66
N ILE A 53 8.65 1.12 -8.39
CA ILE A 53 9.15 2.11 -9.35
C ILE A 53 10.61 1.87 -9.71
N ASN A 54 10.96 2.13 -10.97
CA ASN A 54 12.31 2.06 -11.52
C ASN A 54 13.05 0.72 -11.33
N GLY A 55 12.33 -0.34 -10.96
CA GLY A 55 12.95 -1.63 -10.70
C GLY A 55 13.76 -1.69 -9.42
N THR A 56 13.62 -0.72 -8.49
CA THR A 56 14.46 -0.65 -7.28
C THR A 56 13.78 -0.10 -6.03
N HIS A 57 12.62 0.56 -6.15
CA HIS A 57 12.04 1.30 -5.02
C HIS A 57 10.55 1.05 -4.85
N TRP A 58 10.11 0.90 -3.60
CA TRP A 58 8.69 0.73 -3.26
C TRP A 58 8.10 2.02 -2.72
N THR A 59 6.90 2.34 -3.21
CA THR A 59 6.06 3.44 -2.76
C THR A 59 4.61 2.94 -2.69
N CYS A 60 3.66 3.76 -2.24
CA CYS A 60 2.28 3.32 -2.16
C CYS A 60 1.25 4.44 -2.28
N ILE A 61 0.02 4.01 -2.60
CA ILE A 61 -1.21 4.76 -2.44
C ILE A 61 -2.08 4.00 -1.43
N VAL A 62 -2.79 4.71 -0.57
CA VAL A 62 -3.83 4.14 0.29
C VAL A 62 -5.13 4.88 0.03
N VAL A 63 -6.17 4.15 -0.36
CA VAL A 63 -7.53 4.68 -0.47
C VAL A 63 -8.29 4.26 0.79
N ASP A 64 -8.88 5.22 1.48
CA ASP A 64 -9.69 4.97 2.67
C ASP A 64 -11.12 5.43 2.42
N GLY A 65 -12.02 4.47 2.21
CA GLY A 65 -13.43 4.71 1.97
C GLY A 65 -14.18 5.31 3.15
N SER A 66 -13.69 5.09 4.38
CA SER A 66 -14.32 5.60 5.60
C SER A 66 -14.06 7.09 5.81
N THR A 67 -12.82 7.53 5.57
CA THR A 67 -12.43 8.93 5.69
C THR A 67 -12.51 9.69 4.36
N GLN A 68 -12.78 8.98 3.26
CA GLN A 68 -12.81 9.53 1.90
C GLN A 68 -11.48 10.22 1.53
N THR A 69 -10.37 9.59 1.90
CA THR A 69 -9.02 10.12 1.67
C THR A 69 -8.20 9.17 0.80
N VAL A 70 -7.35 9.74 -0.05
CA VAL A 70 -6.29 9.03 -0.76
C VAL A 70 -4.95 9.55 -0.28
N CYS A 71 -4.15 8.71 0.36
CA CYS A 71 -2.80 9.05 0.80
C CYS A 71 -1.76 8.52 -0.17
N CYS A 72 -0.87 9.39 -0.65
CA CYS A 72 0.28 9.05 -1.47
C CYS A 72 1.53 9.09 -0.59
N TYR A 73 2.27 7.98 -0.49
CA TYR A 73 3.44 7.90 0.39
C TYR A 73 4.65 7.32 -0.32
N ASP A 74 5.73 8.08 -0.31
CA ASP A 74 7.07 7.70 -0.74
C ASP A 74 8.04 7.93 0.42
N SER A 75 8.65 6.84 0.91
CA SER A 75 9.63 6.91 1.99
C SER A 75 10.92 7.61 1.59
N THR A 76 11.21 7.83 0.31
CA THR A 76 12.38 8.63 -0.13
C THR A 76 12.08 10.11 -0.34
N ASP A 77 10.83 10.53 -0.13
CA ASP A 77 10.34 11.91 -0.30
C ASP A 77 10.77 12.57 -1.63
N LYS A 78 10.87 11.79 -2.72
CA LYS A 78 11.32 12.32 -4.00
C LYS A 78 10.18 12.99 -4.73
N ARG A 79 10.37 14.26 -5.12
CA ARG A 79 9.41 15.04 -5.91
C ARG A 79 8.89 14.30 -7.15
N ALA A 80 9.75 13.61 -7.88
CA ALA A 80 9.35 12.86 -9.08
C ALA A 80 8.38 11.72 -8.77
N ASN A 81 8.54 11.06 -7.62
CA ASN A 81 7.68 9.99 -7.16
C ASN A 81 6.33 10.56 -6.70
N HIS A 82 6.35 11.65 -5.93
CA HIS A 82 5.12 12.35 -5.52
C HIS A 82 4.29 12.81 -6.71
N ASN A 83 4.94 13.33 -7.76
CA ASN A 83 4.26 13.70 -9.01
C ASN A 83 3.62 12.50 -9.73
N LEU A 84 4.24 11.33 -9.67
CA LEU A 84 3.66 10.10 -10.21
C LEU A 84 2.46 9.65 -9.37
N LEU A 85 2.61 9.58 -8.05
CA LEU A 85 1.55 9.14 -7.14
C LEU A 85 0.34 10.06 -7.21
N ALA A 86 0.52 11.38 -7.24
CA ALA A 86 -0.56 12.34 -7.38
C ALA A 86 -1.32 12.16 -8.71
N GLN A 87 -0.62 11.84 -9.80
CA GLN A 87 -1.26 11.55 -11.09
C GLN A 87 -2.06 10.24 -11.06
N LEU A 88 -1.53 9.20 -10.43
CA LEU A 88 -2.22 7.91 -10.28
C LEU A 88 -3.43 8.04 -9.33
N ALA A 89 -3.29 8.73 -8.21
CA ALA A 89 -4.38 9.02 -7.28
C ALA A 89 -5.49 9.82 -7.97
N GLY A 90 -5.15 10.85 -8.74
CA GLY A 90 -6.14 11.60 -9.53
C GLY A 90 -6.85 10.74 -10.57
N GLU A 91 -6.14 9.81 -11.22
CA GLU A 91 -6.74 8.86 -12.15
C GLU A 91 -7.70 7.89 -11.44
N ILE A 92 -7.28 7.33 -10.30
CA ILE A 92 -8.08 6.42 -9.47
C ILE A 92 -9.35 7.12 -8.98
N VAL A 93 -9.23 8.31 -8.40
CA VAL A 93 -10.40 9.07 -7.92
C VAL A 93 -11.34 9.35 -9.08
N LYS A 94 -10.84 9.85 -10.22
CA LYS A 94 -11.68 10.20 -11.37
C LYS A 94 -12.40 9.00 -12.00
N LYS A 95 -11.80 7.81 -12.00
CA LYS A 95 -12.31 6.66 -12.77
C LYS A 95 -12.95 5.55 -11.94
N SER A 96 -12.58 5.43 -10.66
CA SER A 96 -13.01 4.31 -9.81
C SER A 96 -13.82 4.74 -8.59
N ILE A 97 -13.81 6.03 -8.24
CA ILE A 97 -14.42 6.51 -7.00
C ILE A 97 -15.48 7.56 -7.33
N ALA A 98 -16.75 7.24 -7.06
CA ALA A 98 -17.87 8.13 -7.38
C ALA A 98 -17.98 9.36 -6.46
N LYS A 99 -17.29 9.36 -5.31
CA LYS A 99 -17.33 10.41 -4.29
C LYS A 99 -16.11 11.32 -4.40
N ALA A 100 -16.25 12.56 -3.92
CA ALA A 100 -15.15 13.51 -3.82
C ALA A 100 -14.17 13.07 -2.71
N PHE A 101 -13.09 12.36 -3.09
CA PHE A 101 -12.03 12.00 -2.16
C PHE A 101 -10.93 13.07 -2.16
N SER A 102 -10.38 13.36 -0.99
CA SER A 102 -9.24 14.27 -0.87
C SER A 102 -7.92 13.51 -1.09
N VAL A 103 -7.06 14.01 -1.97
CA VAL A 103 -5.73 13.43 -2.22
C VAL A 103 -4.70 14.18 -1.39
N THR A 104 -3.94 13.45 -0.58
CA THR A 104 -2.88 14.01 0.29
C THR A 104 -1.56 13.32 0.03
N VAL A 105 -0.49 14.11 -0.10
CA VAL A 105 0.88 13.61 -0.11
C VAL A 105 1.38 13.51 1.32
N VAL A 106 1.97 12.38 1.67
CA VAL A 106 2.51 12.12 3.00
C VAL A 106 4.05 12.20 2.94
N PRO A 107 4.66 13.23 3.54
CA PRO A 107 6.10 13.49 3.42
C PRO A 107 6.96 12.70 4.44
N SER A 108 6.33 12.00 5.40
CA SER A 108 7.04 11.33 6.48
C SER A 108 6.35 10.03 6.89
N PRO A 109 7.09 9.05 7.44
CA PRO A 109 8.53 9.08 7.74
C PRO A 109 9.42 8.88 6.51
N ILE A 110 10.63 9.44 6.55
CA ILE A 110 11.63 9.33 5.47
C ILE A 110 12.60 8.21 5.81
N GLN A 111 12.83 7.30 4.88
CA GLN A 111 13.78 6.20 5.05
C GLN A 111 15.22 6.70 5.01
N LYS A 112 16.02 6.19 5.94
CA LYS A 112 17.47 6.28 5.91
C LYS A 112 18.09 4.99 5.36
N ASP A 113 17.38 3.87 5.53
CA ASP A 113 17.75 2.52 5.11
C ASP A 113 16.53 1.71 4.62
N GLY A 114 16.71 0.89 3.58
CA GLY A 114 15.88 -0.28 3.23
C GLY A 114 14.36 -0.11 2.99
N ASP A 115 13.71 -1.27 2.81
CA ASP A 115 12.46 -1.54 2.07
C ASP A 115 11.18 -1.72 2.94
N VAL A 116 11.30 -1.79 4.27
CA VAL A 116 10.19 -2.13 5.18
C VAL A 116 9.21 -0.98 5.44
N PHE A 117 9.53 0.25 5.00
CA PHE A 117 8.74 1.45 5.29
C PHE A 117 7.31 1.37 4.76
N ILE A 118 7.11 0.80 3.57
CA ILE A 118 5.77 0.64 2.98
C ILE A 118 4.94 -0.38 3.76
N CYS A 119 5.55 -1.51 4.14
CA CYS A 119 4.90 -2.50 5.01
C CYS A 119 4.47 -1.89 6.34
N LEU A 120 5.34 -1.12 6.99
CA LEU A 120 5.01 -0.43 8.24
C LEU A 120 3.92 0.63 8.07
N TYR A 121 3.97 1.38 6.97
CA TYR A 121 2.98 2.39 6.66
C TYR A 121 1.58 1.79 6.47
N PHE A 122 1.49 0.61 5.85
CA PHE A 122 0.25 -0.16 5.74
C PHE A 122 -0.17 -0.74 7.09
N TRP A 123 0.76 -1.39 7.81
CA TRP A 123 0.47 -2.01 9.10
C TRP A 123 -0.11 -0.99 10.09
N ARG A 124 0.46 0.21 10.21
CA ARG A 124 -0.07 1.25 11.11
C ARG A 124 -1.51 1.69 10.81
N ARG A 125 -1.94 1.58 9.56
CA ARG A 125 -3.32 1.88 9.16
C ARG A 125 -4.26 0.73 9.44
N PHE A 126 -3.74 -0.49 9.38
CA PHE A 126 -4.45 -1.71 9.73
C PHE A 126 -4.61 -1.87 11.25
N TRP A 127 -3.54 -1.61 12.02
CA TRP A 127 -3.48 -1.84 13.46
C TRP A 127 -2.71 -0.72 14.16
N LYS A 128 -3.41 0.03 15.03
CA LYS A 128 -2.82 1.13 15.80
C LYS A 128 -1.68 0.67 16.73
N GLY A 129 -1.71 -0.60 17.17
CA GLY A 129 -0.66 -1.20 18.02
C GLY A 129 0.67 -1.46 17.30
N ALA A 130 0.73 -1.31 15.97
CA ALA A 130 1.95 -1.53 15.18
C ALA A 130 3.08 -0.55 15.54
N GLY A 131 2.79 0.51 16.30
CA GLY A 131 3.77 1.51 16.72
C GLY A 131 4.34 2.32 15.55
N SER A 132 5.31 3.18 15.85
CA SER A 132 5.93 4.09 14.86
C SER A 132 7.42 4.25 15.11
N ASP A 133 8.08 3.19 15.55
CA ASP A 133 9.52 3.17 15.78
C ASP A 133 10.26 2.95 14.46
N TYR A 134 10.71 4.05 13.86
CA TYR A 134 11.51 4.08 12.64
C TYR A 134 13.01 4.25 12.95
N THR A 135 13.46 3.97 14.17
CA THR A 135 14.89 3.83 14.47
C THR A 135 15.44 2.58 13.79
N GLU A 136 16.75 2.52 13.55
CA GLU A 136 17.40 1.34 12.95
C GLU A 136 17.05 0.04 13.71
N LYS A 137 17.11 0.09 15.06
CA LYS A 137 16.74 -1.03 15.92
C LYS A 137 15.25 -1.39 15.81
N GLY A 138 14.38 -0.38 15.76
CA GLY A 138 12.94 -0.54 15.54
C GLY A 138 12.64 -1.22 14.21
N LEU A 139 13.25 -0.74 13.12
CA LEU A 139 13.10 -1.31 11.78
C LEU A 139 13.62 -2.74 11.71
N LEU A 140 14.79 -3.03 12.29
CA LEU A 140 15.32 -4.39 12.38
C LEU A 140 14.34 -5.32 13.10
N ARG A 141 13.82 -4.88 14.25
CA ARG A 141 12.81 -5.65 14.99
C ARG A 141 11.55 -5.89 14.15
N ARG A 142 11.09 -4.89 13.40
CA ARG A 142 9.92 -5.04 12.54
C ARG A 142 10.15 -5.99 11.37
N ARG A 143 11.34 -6.01 10.78
CA ARG A 143 11.71 -7.03 9.78
C ARG A 143 11.61 -8.44 10.38
N TRP A 144 12.09 -8.62 11.61
CA TRP A 144 11.96 -9.89 12.35
C TRP A 144 10.51 -10.23 12.70
N ASP A 145 9.70 -9.26 13.13
CA ASP A 145 8.29 -9.47 13.42
C ASP A 145 7.52 -9.92 12.17
N ILE A 146 7.79 -9.30 11.02
CA ILE A 146 7.20 -9.70 9.73
C ILE A 146 7.63 -11.12 9.35
N LEU A 147 8.93 -11.42 9.40
CA LEU A 147 9.44 -12.76 9.07
C LEU A 147 8.83 -13.83 9.98
N ARG A 148 8.80 -13.58 11.28
CA ARG A 148 8.18 -14.49 12.26
C ARG A 148 6.71 -14.71 11.96
N THR A 149 5.97 -13.65 11.68
CA THR A 149 4.54 -13.73 11.33
C THR A 149 4.34 -14.61 10.10
N ILE A 150 5.17 -14.46 9.05
CA ILE A 150 5.11 -15.29 7.83
C ILE A 150 5.40 -16.76 8.15
N MET A 151 6.39 -17.03 9.00
CA MET A 151 6.73 -18.40 9.40
C MET A 151 5.59 -19.05 10.19
N GLU A 152 5.03 -18.35 11.18
CA GLU A 152 3.91 -18.83 11.99
C GLU A 152 2.68 -19.12 11.11
N PHE A 153 2.32 -18.23 10.18
CA PHE A 153 1.23 -18.48 9.22
C PHE A 153 1.47 -19.70 8.33
N SER A 154 2.72 -19.92 7.92
CA SER A 154 3.07 -21.06 7.06
C SER A 154 2.88 -22.39 7.79
N ASP A 155 3.13 -22.43 9.10
CA ASP A 155 2.97 -23.63 9.90
C ASP A 155 1.50 -23.90 10.25
N GLU A 156 0.68 -22.86 10.50
CA GLU A 156 -0.77 -23.01 10.65
C GLU A 156 -1.45 -23.61 9.40
N ILE A 157 -0.99 -23.26 8.21
CA ILE A 157 -1.51 -23.83 6.95
C ILE A 157 -1.21 -25.33 6.89
N LYS A 158 0.04 -25.72 7.17
CA LYS A 158 0.46 -27.13 7.15
C LYS A 158 -0.29 -27.97 8.19
N GLU A 159 -0.56 -27.41 9.37
CA GLU A 159 -1.33 -28.11 10.40
C GLU A 159 -2.78 -28.32 9.97
N LYS A 160 -3.41 -27.34 9.32
CA LYS A 160 -4.77 -27.49 8.80
C LYS A 160 -4.88 -28.52 7.70
N GLU A 161 -3.92 -28.55 6.77
CA GLU A 161 -3.89 -29.54 5.69
C GLU A 161 -3.82 -30.98 6.24
N LYS A 162 -3.04 -31.21 7.31
CA LYS A 162 -2.92 -32.52 7.98
C LYS A 162 -4.16 -32.97 8.75
N VAL A 163 -5.04 -32.07 9.15
CA VAL A 163 -6.28 -32.39 9.91
C VAL A 163 -7.44 -32.73 8.95
N THR A 164 -7.30 -32.38 7.67
CA THR A 164 -8.27 -32.69 6.61
C THR A 164 -7.97 -33.97 5.82
N GLU A 165 -6.87 -34.65 6.12
CA GLU A 165 -6.59 -36.04 5.68
C GLU A 165 -7.07 -37.06 6.72
#